data_AF-A0A835NG36-F1
#
_entry.id   AF-A0A835NG36-F1
#
_cell.length_a   1.000
_cell.length_b   1.000
_cell.length_c   1.000
_cell.angle_alpha   90.00
_cell.angle_beta   90.00
_cell.angle_gamma   90.00
#
_symmetry.space_group_name_H-M   'P 1'
#
loop_
_entity.id
_entity.type
_entity.pdbx_description
1 polymer ?
#
loop_
_entity_poly.entity_id
_entity_poly.type
_entity_poly.pdbx_seq_one_letter_code
_entity_poly.pdbx_strand_id
1 'polypeptide(L)'
;MGGQAVTGPKQVTVEQGSSLTVSCSYKPRYMLNSKYWCRKNSRWPCLTYIIQTNGSEMIVTQDRVSIRDNHAENLFTVTMSSVTLGDAGRYSCGVRRKLGINSSAEDIA
;
A
#
# COMPACT_ATOMS: atom_id res chain seq x y z
N MET A 1 -12.52 10.45 -18.67
CA MET A 1 -13.02 9.71 -17.48
C MET A 1 -11.85 9.11 -16.71
N GLY A 2 -11.21 9.87 -15.82
CA GLY A 2 -10.06 9.41 -15.05
C GLY A 2 -10.48 8.76 -13.73
N GLY A 3 -10.74 7.45 -13.70
CA GLY A 3 -11.05 6.74 -12.44
C GLY A 3 -9.82 6.64 -11.51
N GLN A 4 -10.07 6.45 -10.21
CA GLN A 4 -9.04 6.30 -9.18
C GLN A 4 -8.07 5.15 -9.51
N ALA A 5 -6.79 5.28 -9.15
CA ALA A 5 -5.76 4.28 -9.46
C ALA A 5 -5.87 3.02 -8.58
N VAL A 6 -6.33 3.22 -7.35
CA VAL A 6 -6.48 2.22 -6.29
C VAL A 6 -7.81 2.48 -5.59
N THR A 7 -8.53 1.41 -5.26
CA THR A 7 -9.79 1.44 -4.52
C THR A 7 -9.67 0.49 -3.33
N GLY A 8 -10.15 0.90 -2.17
CA GLY A 8 -10.20 0.06 -0.96
C GLY A 8 -11.49 0.27 -0.19
N PRO A 9 -11.69 -0.42 0.94
CA PRO A 9 -12.86 -0.26 1.77
C PRO A 9 -12.98 1.19 2.29
N LYS A 10 -14.21 1.70 2.37
CA LYS A 10 -14.48 3.04 2.89
C LYS A 10 -14.32 3.13 4.40
N GLN A 11 -14.65 2.05 5.10
CA GLN A 11 -14.59 1.91 6.55
C GLN A 11 -14.31 0.45 6.88
N VAL A 12 -13.49 0.23 7.91
CA VAL A 12 -13.28 -1.08 8.50
C VAL A 12 -13.34 -0.92 10.01
N THR A 13 -14.08 -1.79 10.68
CA THR A 13 -14.18 -1.87 12.13
C THR A 13 -13.58 -3.20 12.56
N VAL A 14 -12.77 -3.19 13.62
CA VAL A 14 -12.08 -4.37 14.14
C VAL A 14 -12.04 -4.27 15.65
N GLU A 15 -12.10 -5.42 16.32
CA GLU A 15 -11.97 -5.48 17.77
C GLU A 15 -10.53 -5.19 18.21
N GLN A 16 -10.39 -4.54 19.36
CA GLN A 16 -9.09 -4.31 19.97
C GLN A 16 -8.42 -5.66 20.29
N GLY A 17 -7.12 -5.76 20.02
CA GLY A 17 -6.32 -6.98 20.20
C GLY A 17 -6.38 -7.95 19.02
N SER A 18 -7.35 -7.79 18.12
CA SER A 18 -7.49 -8.63 16.91
C SER A 18 -6.65 -8.14 15.74
N SER A 19 -6.68 -8.88 14.63
CA SER A 19 -5.99 -8.52 13.38
C SER A 19 -6.94 -7.84 12.39
N LEU A 20 -6.52 -6.70 11.86
CA LEU A 20 -7.18 -6.00 10.76
C LEU A 20 -6.63 -6.51 9.42
N THR A 21 -7.51 -6.72 8.45
CA THR A 21 -7.14 -6.97 7.04
C THR A 21 -7.82 -5.96 6.13
N VAL A 22 -7.04 -5.30 5.28
CA VAL A 22 -7.50 -4.31 4.31
C VAL A 22 -7.08 -4.74 2.92
N SER A 23 -8.05 -4.94 2.03
CA SER A 23 -7.81 -5.31 0.64
C SER A 23 -8.01 -4.10 -0.28
N CYS A 24 -7.07 -3.85 -1.18
CA CYS A 24 -7.03 -2.70 -2.05
C CYS A 24 -6.79 -3.08 -3.51
N SER A 25 -7.84 -2.95 -4.33
CA SER A 25 -7.78 -3.24 -5.76
C SER A 25 -7.10 -2.10 -6.51
N TYR A 26 -6.41 -2.40 -7.61
CA TYR A 26 -5.75 -1.41 -8.44
C TYR A 26 -6.00 -1.68 -9.92
N LYS A 27 -5.78 -0.65 -10.75
CA LYS A 27 -5.88 -0.82 -12.21
C LYS A 27 -4.71 -1.66 -12.74
N PRO A 28 -4.93 -2.59 -13.68
CA PRO A 28 -3.90 -3.53 -14.16
C PRO A 28 -2.58 -2.90 -14.60
N ARG A 29 -2.61 -1.69 -15.18
CA ARG A 29 -1.41 -0.92 -15.53
C ARG A 29 -0.44 -0.64 -14.37
N TYR A 30 -0.86 -0.87 -13.12
CA TYR A 30 -0.05 -0.70 -11.91
C TYR A 30 0.42 -2.02 -11.31
N MET A 31 0.29 -3.16 -12.01
CA MET A 31 0.70 -4.48 -11.54
C MET A 31 2.13 -4.46 -10.98
N LEU A 32 3.12 -4.03 -11.76
CA LEU A 32 4.54 -4.01 -11.36
C LEU A 32 4.97 -2.76 -10.56
N ASN A 33 4.02 -1.93 -10.14
CA ASN A 33 4.31 -0.77 -9.29
C ASN A 33 4.30 -1.17 -7.81
N SER A 34 5.21 -0.60 -7.03
CA SER A 34 5.16 -0.72 -5.56
C SER A 34 3.78 -0.34 -5.03
N LYS A 35 3.23 -1.20 -4.18
CA LYS A 35 2.02 -0.94 -3.40
C LYS A 35 2.44 -0.42 -2.04
N TYR A 36 1.68 0.51 -1.48
CA TYR A 36 1.98 1.04 -0.15
C TYR A 36 0.70 1.27 0.66
N TRP A 37 0.90 1.31 1.96
CA TRP A 37 -0.10 1.71 2.93
C TRP A 37 0.45 2.82 3.84
N CYS A 38 -0.37 3.80 4.16
CA CYS A 38 0.03 4.99 4.91
C CYS A 38 -1.12 5.53 5.76
N ARG A 39 -0.78 6.21 6.84
CA ARG A 39 -1.72 7.02 7.62
C ARG A 39 -1.88 8.40 6.97
N LYS A 40 -3.12 8.86 6.86
CA LYS A 40 -3.45 10.20 6.36
C LYS A 40 -3.50 11.18 7.52
N ASN A 41 -2.79 12.30 7.36
CA ASN A 41 -2.88 13.44 8.25
C ASN A 41 -3.59 14.60 7.53
N SER A 42 -4.31 15.43 8.26
CA SER A 42 -5.18 16.50 7.71
C SER A 42 -4.45 17.49 6.79
N ARG A 43 -3.14 17.67 6.99
CA ARG A 43 -2.31 18.58 6.19
C ARG A 43 -1.53 17.93 5.05
N TRP A 44 -1.27 16.61 5.13
CA TRP A 44 -0.32 15.97 4.22
C TRP A 44 -0.76 14.56 3.83
N PRO A 45 -1.08 14.31 2.54
CA PRO A 45 -1.39 12.97 2.09
C PRO A 45 -0.11 12.13 2.01
N CYS A 46 0.05 11.19 2.95
CA CYS A 46 0.98 10.06 2.86
C CYS A 46 2.44 10.41 2.51
N LEU A 47 3.07 11.28 3.31
CA LEU A 47 4.51 11.57 3.20
C LEU A 47 5.39 10.37 3.59
N THR A 48 4.94 9.59 4.58
CA THR A 48 5.64 8.41 5.09
C THR A 48 4.75 7.19 4.93
N TYR A 49 5.29 6.16 4.28
CA TYR A 49 4.61 4.87 4.17
C TYR A 49 4.83 4.08 5.45
N ILE A 50 3.77 3.44 5.94
CA ILE A 50 3.86 2.46 7.03
C ILE A 50 4.56 1.22 6.49
N ILE A 51 4.21 0.80 5.28
CA ILE A 51 4.78 -0.35 4.61
C ILE A 51 4.63 -0.22 3.10
N GLN A 52 5.55 -0.82 2.34
CA GLN A 52 5.49 -0.85 0.89
C GLN A 52 6.10 -2.14 0.32
N THR A 53 5.61 -2.57 -0.85
CA THR A 53 6.28 -3.59 -1.67
C THR A 53 7.31 -2.93 -2.59
N ASN A 54 8.18 -3.74 -3.20
CA ASN A 54 9.07 -3.31 -4.28
C ASN A 54 8.47 -3.57 -5.69
N GLY A 55 7.16 -3.84 -5.78
CA GLY A 55 6.49 -4.24 -7.01
C GLY A 55 6.54 -5.74 -7.32
N SER A 56 7.01 -6.55 -6.36
CA SER A 56 6.89 -8.01 -6.37
C SER A 56 5.74 -8.49 -5.46
N GLU A 57 5.41 -9.76 -5.58
CA GLU A 57 4.38 -10.45 -4.78
C GLU A 57 4.94 -11.06 -3.47
N MET A 58 6.20 -10.76 -3.14
CA MET A 58 6.78 -11.16 -1.86
C MET A 58 6.06 -10.45 -0.72
N ILE A 59 5.80 -11.17 0.37
CA ILE A 59 5.25 -10.59 1.59
C ILE A 59 6.32 -9.71 2.21
N VAL A 60 5.99 -8.44 2.44
CA VAL A 60 6.81 -7.53 3.22
C VAL A 60 6.16 -7.39 4.59
N THR A 61 6.95 -7.51 5.65
CA THR A 61 6.49 -7.35 7.03
C THR A 61 7.36 -6.33 7.73
N GLN A 62 6.73 -5.41 8.46
CA GLN A 62 7.38 -4.42 9.29
C GLN A 62 6.57 -4.29 10.59
N ASP A 63 7.23 -4.57 11.72
CA ASP A 63 6.61 -4.62 13.05
C ASP A 63 5.35 -5.50 13.07
N ARG A 64 4.19 -4.89 13.32
CA ARG A 64 2.89 -5.56 13.39
C ARG A 64 2.12 -5.53 12.07
N VAL A 65 2.72 -5.02 11.00
CA VAL A 65 2.05 -4.78 9.71
C VAL A 65 2.71 -5.61 8.62
N SER A 66 1.91 -6.25 7.77
CA SER A 66 2.36 -6.91 6.56
C SER A 66 1.60 -6.45 5.33
N ILE A 67 2.23 -6.54 4.17
CA ILE A 67 1.63 -6.24 2.86
C ILE A 67 2.02 -7.32 1.86
N ARG A 68 1.05 -7.74 1.06
CA ARG A 68 1.24 -8.68 -0.05
C ARG A 68 0.49 -8.19 -1.27
N ASP A 69 1.17 -8.16 -2.40
CA ASP A 69 0.55 -7.92 -3.70
C ASP A 69 0.15 -9.25 -4.34
N ASN A 70 -1.03 -9.29 -4.97
CA ASN A 70 -1.50 -10.37 -5.82
C ASN A 70 -1.72 -9.81 -7.22
N HIS A 71 -0.80 -10.11 -8.13
CA HIS A 71 -0.82 -9.62 -9.50
C HIS A 71 -1.97 -10.23 -10.31
N ALA A 72 -2.32 -11.50 -10.05
CA ALA A 72 -3.40 -12.17 -10.75
C ALA A 72 -4.76 -11.50 -10.50
N GLU A 73 -4.99 -11.02 -9.28
CA GLU A 73 -6.24 -10.38 -8.87
C GLU A 73 -6.22 -8.86 -8.98
N ASN A 74 -5.06 -8.26 -9.31
CA ASN A 74 -4.84 -6.82 -9.23
C ASN A 74 -5.27 -6.24 -7.87
N LEU A 75 -4.91 -6.96 -6.80
CA LEU A 75 -5.34 -6.72 -5.42
C LEU A 75 -4.13 -6.85 -4.51
N PHE A 76 -3.92 -5.89 -3.62
CA PHE A 76 -2.98 -6.09 -2.52
C PHE A 76 -3.68 -6.03 -1.18
N THR A 77 -3.15 -6.82 -0.25
CA THR A 77 -3.71 -6.99 1.09
C THR A 77 -2.72 -6.47 2.10
N VAL A 78 -3.22 -5.69 3.04
CA VAL A 78 -2.48 -5.22 4.21
C VAL A 78 -3.09 -5.85 5.44
N THR A 79 -2.25 -6.43 6.31
CA THR A 79 -2.68 -6.99 7.59
C THR A 79 -1.95 -6.29 8.72
N MET A 80 -2.69 -5.89 9.76
CA MET A 80 -2.13 -5.30 10.98
C MET A 80 -2.61 -6.09 12.19
N SER A 81 -1.68 -6.72 12.91
CA SER A 81 -1.99 -7.56 14.08
C SER A 81 -2.09 -6.75 15.37
N SER A 82 -2.84 -7.28 16.35
CA SER A 82 -2.94 -6.71 17.70
C SER A 82 -3.36 -5.24 17.72
N VAL A 83 -4.43 -4.90 16.99
CA VAL A 83 -4.90 -3.53 16.81
C VAL A 83 -5.25 -2.87 18.15
N THR A 84 -4.86 -1.62 18.32
CA THR A 84 -5.15 -0.81 19.52
C THR A 84 -6.06 0.37 19.19
N LEU A 85 -6.65 1.01 20.20
CA LEU A 85 -7.42 2.24 19.99
C LEU A 85 -6.57 3.37 19.37
N GLY A 86 -5.25 3.39 19.61
CA GLY A 86 -4.32 4.36 19.01
C GLY A 86 -4.11 4.17 17.50
N ASP A 87 -4.45 3.00 16.98
CA ASP A 87 -4.42 2.70 15.55
C ASP A 87 -5.68 3.22 14.82
N ALA A 88 -6.69 3.71 15.54
CA ALA A 88 -7.87 4.31 14.90
C ALA A 88 -7.48 5.56 14.09
N GLY A 89 -7.95 5.66 12.85
CA GLY A 89 -7.65 6.82 12.02
C GLY A 89 -7.96 6.64 10.55
N ARG A 90 -7.50 7.60 9.74
CA ARG A 90 -7.65 7.57 8.29
C ARG A 90 -6.39 6.99 7.67
N TYR A 91 -6.58 5.97 6.85
CA TYR A 91 -5.49 5.31 6.12
C TYR A 91 -5.70 5.43 4.62
N SER A 92 -4.67 5.11 3.85
CA SER A 92 -4.80 4.98 2.41
C SER A 92 -3.88 3.95 1.82
N CYS A 93 -4.45 3.26 0.84
CA CYS A 93 -3.75 2.43 -0.11
C CYS A 93 -3.30 3.28 -1.28
N GLY A 94 -2.13 2.97 -1.83
CA GLY A 94 -1.65 3.64 -3.04
C GLY A 94 -0.64 2.81 -3.81
N VAL A 95 -0.37 3.30 -5.03
CA VAL A 95 0.66 2.79 -5.93
C VAL A 95 1.73 3.85 -6.10
N ARG A 96 3.00 3.48 -5.94
CA ARG A 96 4.12 4.37 -6.27
C ARG A 96 4.46 4.19 -7.73
N ARG A 97 4.23 5.24 -8.52
CA ARG A 97 4.68 5.27 -9.90
C ARG A 97 6.20 5.26 -9.89
N LYS A 98 6.82 4.36 -10.66
CA LYS A 98 8.22 4.52 -11.02
C LYS A 98 8.28 5.86 -11.75
N LEU A 99 8.89 6.88 -11.16
CA LEU A 99 9.21 8.07 -11.92
C LEU A 99 10.08 7.56 -13.05
N GLY A 100 9.71 7.86 -14.30
CA GLY A 100 10.55 7.59 -15.45
C GLY A 100 11.78 8.49 -15.34
N ILE A 101 12.71 8.14 -14.46
CA ILE A 101 14.10 8.49 -14.66
C ILE A 101 14.50 7.59 -15.81
N ASN A 102 14.62 8.17 -17.00
CA ASN A 102 15.44 7.60 -18.04
C ASN A 102 16.84 7.54 -17.39
N SER A 103 17.16 6.43 -16.71
CA SER A 103 18.47 6.22 -16.13
C SER A 103 19.39 5.87 -17.28
N SER A 104 19.73 6.87 -18.09
CA SER A 104 21.01 6.93 -18.76
C SER A 104 22.04 7.17 -17.66
N ALA A 105 22.39 6.11 -16.94
CA ALA A 105 23.57 6.04 -16.12
C ALA A 105 24.55 5.12 -16.88
N GLU A 106 25.36 5.77 -17.71
CA GLU A 106 26.76 5.45 -17.99
C GLU A 106 27.16 3.96 -18.10
N ASP A 107 27.21 3.46 -19.33
CA ASP A 107 28.32 2.59 -19.72
C ASP A 107 29.57 3.47 -19.83
N ILE A 108 30.29 3.64 -18.72
CA ILE A 108 31.74 3.89 -18.76
C ILE A 108 32.41 2.54 -18.50
N ALA A 109 32.85 1.91 -19.58
CA ALA A 109 34.04 1.08 -19.66
C ALA A 109 34.58 1.14 -21.09
#